data_AF-A0A2W4U872-F1
#
_entry.id   AF-A0A2W4U872-F1
#
_cell.length_a   1.000
_cell.length_b   1.000
_cell.length_c   1.000
_cell.angle_alpha   90.00
_cell.angle_beta   90.00
_cell.angle_gamma   90.00
#
_symmetry.space_group_name_H-M   'P 1'
#
loop_
_entity.id
_entity.type
_entity.pdbx_description
1 polymer ?
#
loop_
_entity_poly.entity_id
_entity_poly.type
_entity_poly.pdbx_seq_one_letter_code
_entity_poly.pdbx_strand_id
1 'polypeptide(L)'
;MFCSIIRIQGLGNELGGLDVAYEDWLNLDWPELSDAEVAARQDRVPGFIHDHATQLPPAARATVTAALQALVRLVQPEDCVDQALALGLLHFSLPAEQQQQRTNHIAQLFAMEFDELPQTDDLQPLWSLLESLRLRALLLPDGMLEREIRKASFLIRSEMFTARGTPARYAQVIHVANPILQAWPATHDLWDPLLRTSLFTRRPAERDEFLKNLRALIDREAFDAVSSAGVRAVALSLGDVMTGDLVSGVIAAVAESANDPIDEIIDAQWQMLATLNNIAVLQTVNACIKAFRASLDLGPAITRSIQDTLKLTQRLQAQSASRPAPAARPFRRQPLTIQAPGATDDTGRNDACQAWSLEKVVAWTQGPIAATGVKQPINRAAVAAQETSLQRTPRVGKQRVRVTPKDVADTIEVGLRATGQFFLGEMQDLLSNAKALGLNAASTKACNTLLPQLQQLVGPSKSGGVDELAARQLLQQAESAIAALRQQIKSTQTNDRMQTRFLVQLNRALSNELLELGKRQGGVINCRMSLKDWPWVVEQFHKTHLSHVTSLLIDGVHVPLGEDMALGLYVTASSQSHYAFDVSVHLWRRLPGRTSSASEAGAVARPYPALNTTDWFDTYIPCAVLHVPPGQ
;
A
#
# COMPACT_ATOMS: atom_id res chain seq x y z
N MET A 1 -31.57 -4.36 -11.38
CA MET A 1 -30.32 -3.81 -10.79
C MET A 1 -30.46 -4.05 -9.30
N PHE A 2 -29.48 -4.61 -8.60
CA PHE A 2 -29.61 -4.89 -7.16
C PHE A 2 -28.80 -3.82 -6.41
N CYS A 3 -29.47 -3.01 -5.58
CA CYS A 3 -28.80 -2.14 -4.59
C CYS A 3 -27.77 -2.98 -3.81
N SER A 4 -26.50 -2.74 -4.11
CA SER A 4 -25.37 -3.51 -3.58
C SER A 4 -24.67 -2.63 -2.55
N ILE A 5 -24.67 -3.04 -1.28
CA ILE A 5 -24.02 -2.26 -0.22
C ILE A 5 -22.50 -2.34 -0.30
N ILE A 6 -21.98 -3.55 -0.49
CA ILE A 6 -20.57 -3.82 -0.67
C ILE A 6 -20.48 -5.06 -1.55
N ARG A 7 -20.06 -4.92 -2.82
CA ARG A 7 -19.44 -6.06 -3.53
C ARG A 7 -17.95 -5.88 -3.45
N ILE A 8 -17.29 -6.75 -2.70
CA ILE A 8 -15.86 -6.89 -2.81
C ILE A 8 -15.56 -7.64 -4.10
N GLN A 9 -15.04 -6.93 -5.11
CA GLN A 9 -14.44 -7.57 -6.27
C GLN A 9 -12.93 -7.69 -6.03
N GLY A 10 -12.40 -8.89 -6.22
CA GLY A 10 -10.95 -9.05 -6.34
C GLY A 10 -10.56 -8.55 -7.72
N LEU A 11 -9.75 -7.48 -7.78
CA LEU A 11 -9.07 -7.13 -9.02
C LEU A 11 -8.24 -8.34 -9.45
N GLY A 12 -8.45 -8.81 -10.68
CA GLY A 12 -7.85 -10.04 -11.21
C GLY A 12 -6.34 -10.13 -10.92
N ASN A 13 -5.94 -11.29 -10.41
CA ASN A 13 -4.58 -11.81 -10.21
C ASN A 13 -3.48 -10.87 -10.73
N GLU A 14 -2.99 -9.93 -9.92
CA GLU A 14 -1.55 -9.93 -9.55
C GLU A 14 -1.25 -9.11 -8.28
N LEU A 15 -2.15 -8.22 -7.84
CA LEU A 15 -1.86 -7.28 -6.74
C LEU A 15 -2.95 -7.18 -5.66
N GLY A 16 -4.01 -7.99 -5.73
CA GLY A 16 -4.91 -8.23 -4.58
C GLY A 16 -5.67 -7.01 -4.04
N GLY A 17 -5.99 -6.02 -4.88
CA GLY A 17 -6.83 -4.89 -4.48
C GLY A 17 -8.27 -5.33 -4.22
N LEU A 18 -8.84 -4.86 -3.10
CA LEU A 18 -10.26 -5.00 -2.80
C LEU A 18 -10.96 -3.77 -3.34
N ASP A 19 -11.89 -3.95 -4.29
CA ASP A 19 -12.80 -2.89 -4.68
C ASP A 19 -14.16 -3.08 -4.00
N VAL A 20 -14.77 -2.02 -3.50
CA VAL A 20 -16.09 -2.04 -2.89
C VAL A 20 -17.06 -1.32 -3.80
N ALA A 21 -17.94 -2.06 -4.47
CA ALA A 21 -19.08 -1.45 -5.14
C ALA A 21 -20.13 -1.04 -4.09
N TYR A 22 -20.40 0.26 -4.02
CA TYR A 22 -21.46 0.91 -3.24
C TYR A 22 -22.38 1.65 -4.21
N GLU A 23 -23.61 1.94 -3.79
CA GLU A 23 -24.50 2.80 -4.55
C GLU A 23 -23.91 4.21 -4.64
N ASP A 24 -23.90 4.82 -5.83
CA ASP A 24 -23.32 6.14 -6.03
C ASP A 24 -24.23 7.24 -5.47
N TRP A 25 -24.24 7.36 -4.14
CA TRP A 25 -25.10 8.29 -3.41
C TRP A 25 -24.86 9.75 -3.77
N LEU A 26 -23.70 10.07 -4.32
CA LEU A 26 -23.34 11.43 -4.73
C LEU A 26 -23.41 11.65 -6.25
N ASN A 27 -24.13 10.78 -6.97
CA ASN A 27 -24.44 11.04 -8.38
C ASN A 27 -25.16 12.40 -8.55
N LEU A 28 -24.82 13.13 -9.60
CA LEU A 28 -25.40 14.44 -9.90
C LEU A 28 -26.80 14.33 -10.52
N ASP A 29 -27.19 13.15 -11.00
CA ASP A 29 -28.52 12.90 -11.54
C ASP A 29 -29.58 13.15 -10.47
N TRP A 30 -30.48 14.09 -10.76
CA TRP A 30 -31.61 14.38 -9.88
C TRP A 30 -32.72 13.37 -10.12
N PRO A 31 -33.38 12.89 -9.05
CA PRO A 31 -34.52 12.04 -9.22
C PRO A 31 -35.67 12.75 -9.96
N GLU A 32 -36.00 12.30 -11.16
CA GLU A 32 -37.27 12.67 -11.81
C GLU A 32 -38.42 11.90 -11.16
N LEU A 33 -38.90 12.40 -10.01
CA LEU A 33 -40.01 11.83 -9.26
C LEU A 33 -41.24 12.71 -9.40
N SER A 34 -42.39 12.09 -9.60
CA SER A 34 -43.68 12.76 -9.47
C SER A 34 -43.96 13.15 -8.01
N ASP A 35 -44.79 14.17 -7.80
CA ASP A 35 -45.23 14.58 -6.46
C ASP A 35 -45.86 13.41 -5.68
N ALA A 36 -46.53 12.49 -6.38
CA ALA A 36 -47.12 11.28 -5.81
C ALA A 36 -46.05 10.29 -5.31
N GLU A 37 -44.98 10.09 -6.06
CA GLU A 37 -43.86 9.23 -5.64
C GLU A 37 -43.10 9.85 -4.47
N VAL A 38 -42.88 11.17 -4.50
CA VAL A 38 -42.29 11.91 -3.38
C VAL A 38 -43.14 11.74 -2.12
N ALA A 39 -44.46 11.96 -2.21
CA ALA A 39 -45.36 11.78 -1.08
C ALA A 39 -45.32 10.34 -0.54
N ALA A 40 -45.41 9.35 -1.42
CA ALA A 40 -45.36 7.94 -1.05
C ALA A 40 -44.07 7.56 -0.31
N ARG A 41 -42.92 8.09 -0.75
CA ARG A 41 -41.63 7.89 -0.05
C ARG A 41 -41.61 8.56 1.32
N GLN A 42 -42.14 9.77 1.43
CA GLN A 42 -42.17 10.51 2.69
C GLN A 42 -43.11 9.90 3.72
N ASP A 43 -44.21 9.29 3.28
CA ASP A 43 -45.18 8.61 4.14
C ASP A 43 -44.63 7.31 4.74
N ARG A 44 -43.58 6.72 4.15
CA ARG A 44 -42.88 5.55 4.70
C ARG A 44 -42.00 5.89 5.92
N VAL A 45 -41.50 7.13 5.99
CA VAL A 45 -40.51 7.53 7.02
C VAL A 45 -41.06 7.42 8.45
N PRO A 46 -42.27 7.90 8.78
CA PRO A 46 -42.80 7.78 10.15
C PRO A 46 -42.96 6.34 10.61
N GLY A 47 -43.41 5.43 9.73
CA GLY A 47 -43.52 4.01 10.01
C GLY A 47 -42.14 3.39 10.27
N PHE A 48 -41.17 3.68 9.41
CA PHE A 48 -39.79 3.21 9.59
C PHE A 48 -39.17 3.67 10.92
N ILE A 49 -39.34 4.95 11.28
CA ILE A 49 -38.87 5.49 12.58
C ILE A 49 -39.59 4.84 13.76
N HIS A 50 -40.89 4.56 13.63
CA HIS A 50 -41.65 3.85 14.66
C HIS A 50 -41.08 2.45 14.91
N ASP A 51 -40.75 1.72 13.84
CA ASP A 51 -40.30 0.34 13.92
C ASP A 51 -38.83 0.22 14.38
N HIS A 52 -37.97 1.14 13.97
CA HIS A 52 -36.51 1.00 14.12
C HIS A 52 -35.84 1.98 15.09
N ALA A 53 -36.53 3.04 15.53
CA ALA A 53 -35.94 4.11 16.34
C ALA A 53 -36.68 4.35 17.68
N THR A 54 -37.26 3.30 18.26
CA THR A 54 -38.02 3.35 19.52
C THR A 54 -37.21 3.84 20.71
N GLN A 55 -35.88 3.81 20.63
CA GLN A 55 -34.99 4.30 21.69
C GLN A 55 -34.73 5.81 21.64
N LEU A 56 -35.05 6.49 20.53
CA LEU A 56 -34.83 7.93 20.42
C LEU A 56 -35.86 8.73 21.24
N PRO A 57 -35.46 9.83 21.91
CA PRO A 57 -36.37 10.76 22.56
C PRO A 57 -37.37 11.38 21.55
N PRO A 58 -38.60 11.75 21.96
CA PRO A 58 -39.62 12.30 21.06
C PRO A 58 -39.16 13.53 20.25
N ALA A 59 -38.43 14.45 20.88
CA ALA A 59 -37.88 15.63 20.20
C ALA A 59 -36.86 15.25 19.12
N ALA A 60 -35.99 14.27 19.39
CA ALA A 60 -35.03 13.77 18.42
C ALA A 60 -35.73 13.07 17.25
N ARG A 61 -36.81 12.32 17.51
CA ARG A 61 -37.59 11.65 16.44
C ARG A 61 -38.14 12.64 15.43
N ALA A 62 -38.65 13.80 15.86
CA ALA A 62 -39.16 14.82 14.94
C ALA A 62 -38.05 15.35 14.01
N THR A 63 -36.87 15.66 14.56
CA THR A 63 -35.71 16.11 13.78
C THR A 63 -35.23 15.03 12.80
N VAL A 64 -35.12 13.78 13.25
CA VAL A 64 -34.69 12.66 12.42
C VAL A 64 -35.70 12.38 11.30
N THR A 65 -37.00 12.39 11.60
CA THR A 65 -38.06 12.23 10.58
C THR A 65 -37.95 13.29 9.50
N ALA A 66 -37.79 14.57 9.87
CA ALA A 66 -37.64 15.65 8.89
C ALA A 66 -36.39 15.47 8.00
N ALA A 67 -35.27 15.08 8.60
CA ALA A 67 -34.03 14.85 7.86
C ALA A 67 -34.13 13.65 6.90
N LEU A 68 -34.73 12.53 7.35
CA LEU A 68 -34.95 11.37 6.50
C LEU A 68 -35.98 11.63 5.39
N GLN A 69 -37.01 12.42 5.66
CA GLN A 69 -37.98 12.86 4.64
C GLN A 69 -37.34 13.73 3.56
N ALA A 70 -36.35 14.57 3.92
CA ALA A 70 -35.56 15.32 2.96
C ALA A 70 -34.63 14.38 2.17
N LEU A 71 -34.02 13.40 2.84
CA LEU A 71 -33.10 12.46 2.22
C LEU A 71 -33.76 11.56 1.17
N VAL A 72 -34.92 10.96 1.45
CA VAL A 72 -35.58 10.01 0.53
C VAL A 72 -36.04 10.65 -0.79
N ARG A 73 -36.17 11.98 -0.82
CA ARG A 73 -36.43 12.74 -2.06
C ARG A 73 -35.24 12.75 -3.01
N LEU A 74 -34.03 12.56 -2.48
CA LEU A 74 -32.76 12.67 -3.22
C LEU A 74 -32.18 11.30 -3.61
N VAL A 75 -32.84 10.21 -3.21
CA VAL A 75 -32.34 8.84 -3.38
C VAL A 75 -32.87 8.24 -4.67
N GLN A 76 -31.98 7.68 -5.48
CA GLN A 76 -32.33 6.76 -6.56
C GLN A 76 -31.32 5.61 -6.58
N PRO A 77 -31.72 4.44 -7.11
CA PRO A 77 -33.08 4.07 -7.56
C PRO A 77 -34.09 3.81 -6.39
N GLU A 78 -35.38 3.59 -6.69
CA GLU A 78 -36.45 3.36 -5.69
C GLU A 78 -36.14 2.21 -4.72
N ASP A 79 -35.53 1.14 -5.22
CA ASP A 79 -35.12 -0.03 -4.45
C ASP A 79 -34.05 0.27 -3.39
N CYS A 80 -33.41 1.44 -3.46
CA CYS A 80 -32.42 1.90 -2.48
C CYS A 80 -33.01 2.81 -1.39
N VAL A 81 -34.31 3.12 -1.41
CA VAL A 81 -34.96 4.01 -0.41
C VAL A 81 -34.88 3.44 1.00
N ASP A 82 -35.21 2.16 1.20
CA ASP A 82 -35.13 1.52 2.52
C ASP A 82 -33.68 1.47 3.04
N GLN A 83 -32.74 1.26 2.14
CA GLN A 83 -31.31 1.30 2.45
C GLN A 83 -30.87 2.70 2.90
N ALA A 84 -31.28 3.75 2.19
CA ALA A 84 -30.97 5.11 2.56
C ALA A 84 -31.60 5.49 3.91
N LEU A 85 -32.82 5.03 4.19
CA LEU A 85 -33.46 5.21 5.50
C LEU A 85 -32.65 4.56 6.62
N ALA A 86 -32.19 3.33 6.42
CA ALA A 86 -31.38 2.61 7.40
C ALA A 86 -30.01 3.28 7.64
N LEU A 87 -29.32 3.69 6.58
CA LEU A 87 -28.02 4.39 6.69
C LEU A 87 -28.16 5.79 7.29
N GLY A 88 -29.21 6.52 6.92
CA GLY A 88 -29.53 7.81 7.54
C GLY A 88 -29.82 7.65 9.02
N LEU A 89 -30.67 6.68 9.41
CA LEU A 89 -30.97 6.41 10.80
C LEU A 89 -29.72 6.00 11.60
N LEU A 90 -28.80 5.26 11.00
CA LEU A 90 -27.51 4.93 11.63
C LEU A 90 -26.73 6.19 12.01
N HIS A 91 -26.64 7.18 11.11
CA HIS A 91 -26.00 8.47 11.42
C HIS A 91 -26.70 9.18 12.58
N PHE A 92 -28.03 9.25 12.55
CA PHE A 92 -28.81 9.92 13.59
C PHE A 92 -28.87 9.16 14.93
N SER A 93 -28.46 7.89 14.94
CA SER A 93 -28.34 7.06 16.14
C SER A 93 -26.97 7.16 16.81
N LEU A 94 -26.02 7.90 16.22
CA LEU A 94 -24.73 8.16 16.84
C LEU A 94 -24.89 9.04 18.10
N PRO A 95 -23.96 8.95 19.07
CA PRO A 95 -23.86 9.93 20.14
C PRO A 95 -23.79 11.35 19.57
N ALA A 96 -24.46 12.31 20.21
CA ALA A 96 -24.60 13.69 19.69
C ALA A 96 -23.25 14.34 19.31
N GLU A 97 -22.19 14.09 20.09
CA GLU A 97 -20.85 14.57 19.78
C GLU A 97 -20.29 13.95 18.49
N GLN A 98 -20.41 12.63 18.31
CA GLN A 98 -19.94 11.94 17.10
C GLN A 98 -20.76 12.33 15.87
N GLN A 99 -22.07 12.51 16.05
CA GLN A 99 -22.94 13.02 15.01
C GLN A 99 -22.48 14.40 14.55
N GLN A 100 -22.27 15.33 15.48
CA GLN A 100 -21.82 16.69 15.17
C GLN A 100 -20.42 16.69 14.54
N GLN A 101 -19.48 15.89 15.06
CA GLN A 101 -18.14 15.74 14.47
C GLN A 101 -18.22 15.29 13.01
N ARG A 102 -19.06 14.29 12.72
CA ARG A 102 -19.24 13.80 11.36
C ARG A 102 -19.88 14.84 10.44
N THR A 103 -20.91 15.55 10.90
CA THR A 103 -21.54 16.63 10.13
C THR A 103 -20.56 17.77 9.86
N ASN A 104 -19.75 18.15 10.86
CA ASN A 104 -18.69 19.15 10.69
C ASN A 104 -17.63 18.67 9.68
N HIS A 105 -17.24 17.40 9.74
CA HIS A 105 -16.26 16.84 8.82
C HIS A 105 -16.78 16.86 7.36
N ILE A 106 -18.04 16.47 7.13
CA ILE A 106 -18.68 16.58 5.82
C ILE A 106 -18.69 18.04 5.34
N ALA A 107 -19.12 18.97 6.20
CA ALA A 107 -19.14 20.39 5.87
C ALA A 107 -17.73 20.93 5.52
N GLN A 108 -16.71 20.53 6.28
CA GLN A 108 -15.30 20.87 6.02
C GLN A 108 -14.83 20.33 4.68
N LEU A 109 -15.13 19.08 4.33
CA LEU A 109 -14.75 18.50 3.04
C LEU A 109 -15.38 19.26 1.87
N PHE A 110 -16.68 19.57 1.93
CA PHE A 110 -17.31 20.42 0.92
C PHE A 110 -16.73 21.84 0.88
N ALA A 111 -16.41 22.41 2.04
CA ALA A 111 -15.75 23.72 2.08
C ALA A 111 -14.37 23.66 1.40
N MET A 112 -13.55 22.64 1.66
CA MET A 112 -12.25 22.49 1.02
C MET A 112 -12.33 22.34 -0.50
N GLU A 113 -13.42 21.78 -1.04
CA GLU A 113 -13.61 21.64 -2.48
C GLU A 113 -14.21 22.90 -3.15
N PHE A 114 -14.94 23.73 -2.40
CA PHE A 114 -15.75 24.82 -2.97
C PHE A 114 -15.57 26.18 -2.28
N ASP A 115 -14.57 26.36 -1.41
CA ASP A 115 -14.30 27.61 -0.67
C ASP A 115 -14.06 28.82 -1.59
N GLU A 116 -13.54 28.58 -2.79
CA GLU A 116 -13.21 29.59 -3.77
C GLU A 116 -14.43 30.14 -4.52
N LEU A 117 -15.60 29.49 -4.42
CA LEU A 117 -16.80 29.89 -5.15
C LEU A 117 -17.51 31.06 -4.44
N PRO A 118 -17.74 32.18 -5.14
CA PRO A 118 -18.48 33.29 -4.55
C PRO A 118 -19.95 32.90 -4.33
N GLN A 119 -20.55 33.43 -3.27
CA GLN A 119 -22.00 33.33 -3.07
C GLN A 119 -22.70 34.40 -3.89
N THR A 120 -22.97 34.07 -5.15
CA THR A 120 -23.65 34.94 -6.11
C THR A 120 -24.93 34.27 -6.63
N ASP A 121 -25.93 35.07 -7.02
CA ASP A 121 -27.25 34.59 -7.42
C ASP A 121 -27.22 33.63 -8.63
N ASP A 122 -26.24 33.79 -9.53
CA ASP A 122 -26.01 32.92 -10.69
C ASP A 122 -25.54 31.50 -10.32
N LEU A 123 -24.96 31.34 -9.13
CA LEU A 123 -24.53 30.06 -8.57
C LEU A 123 -25.57 29.45 -7.61
N GLN A 124 -26.74 30.08 -7.42
CA GLN A 124 -27.78 29.54 -6.53
C GLN A 124 -28.22 28.09 -6.84
N PRO A 125 -28.34 27.66 -8.13
CA PRO A 125 -28.62 26.26 -8.44
C PRO A 125 -27.52 25.30 -7.96
N LEU A 126 -26.26 25.73 -8.02
CA LEU A 126 -25.12 24.96 -7.54
C LEU A 126 -25.14 24.85 -6.01
N TRP A 127 -25.42 25.93 -5.29
CA TRP A 127 -25.53 25.89 -3.83
C TRP A 127 -26.66 24.95 -3.37
N SER A 128 -27.80 24.95 -4.06
CA SER A 128 -28.88 23.98 -3.82
C SER A 128 -28.42 22.53 -4.05
N LEU A 129 -27.65 22.27 -5.11
CA LEU A 129 -27.06 20.95 -5.37
C LEU A 129 -26.07 20.54 -4.28
N LEU A 130 -25.22 21.45 -3.82
CA LEU A 130 -24.25 21.18 -2.75
C LEU A 130 -24.94 20.85 -1.42
N GLU A 131 -26.05 21.51 -1.08
CA GLU A 131 -26.85 21.15 0.09
C GLU A 131 -27.45 19.74 -0.03
N SER A 132 -27.98 19.38 -1.20
CA SER A 132 -28.45 18.02 -1.47
C SER A 132 -27.34 16.98 -1.37
N LEU A 133 -26.14 17.29 -1.86
CA LEU A 133 -24.98 16.42 -1.74
C LEU A 133 -24.50 16.28 -0.29
N ARG A 134 -24.52 17.35 0.50
CA ARG A 134 -24.23 17.30 1.95
C ARG A 134 -25.20 16.36 2.68
N LEU A 135 -26.48 16.42 2.34
CA LEU A 135 -27.47 15.53 2.93
C LEU A 135 -27.25 14.06 2.52
N ARG A 136 -26.93 13.80 1.24
CA ARG A 136 -26.62 12.44 0.75
C ARG A 136 -25.29 11.90 1.28
N ALA A 137 -24.32 12.76 1.56
CA ALA A 137 -23.05 12.36 2.18
C ALA A 137 -23.24 11.73 3.57
N LEU A 138 -24.39 11.97 4.23
CA LEU A 138 -24.73 11.26 5.46
C LEU A 138 -24.86 9.74 5.28
N LEU A 139 -25.06 9.26 4.05
CA LEU A 139 -25.15 7.82 3.73
C LEU A 139 -23.79 7.16 3.52
N LEU A 140 -22.73 7.94 3.40
CA LEU A 140 -21.41 7.43 3.10
C LEU A 140 -20.63 7.03 4.35
N PRO A 141 -19.98 5.85 4.37
CA PRO A 141 -19.02 5.51 5.41
C PRO A 141 -17.87 6.52 5.49
N ASP A 142 -17.37 6.79 6.71
CA ASP A 142 -16.34 7.83 6.91
C ASP A 142 -15.06 7.59 6.09
N GLY A 143 -14.64 6.32 5.95
CA GLY A 143 -13.47 5.96 5.15
C GLY A 143 -13.60 6.25 3.65
N MET A 144 -14.81 6.54 3.17
CA MET A 144 -15.09 6.85 1.75
C MET A 144 -15.50 8.30 1.52
N LEU A 145 -15.88 9.04 2.57
CA LEU A 145 -16.41 10.39 2.46
C LEU A 145 -15.57 11.30 1.57
N GLU A 146 -14.27 11.39 1.85
CA GLU A 146 -13.36 12.26 1.13
C GLU A 146 -13.28 11.91 -0.37
N ARG A 147 -13.15 10.62 -0.69
CA ARG A 147 -13.05 10.15 -2.08
C ARG A 147 -14.33 10.45 -2.86
N GLU A 148 -15.49 10.19 -2.26
CA GLU A 148 -16.77 10.40 -2.93
C GLU A 148 -17.12 11.87 -3.08
N ILE A 149 -16.81 12.70 -2.09
CA ILE A 149 -16.98 14.15 -2.19
C ILE A 149 -16.06 14.70 -3.28
N ARG A 150 -14.80 14.23 -3.37
CA ARG A 150 -13.89 14.60 -4.48
C ARG A 150 -14.43 14.17 -5.83
N LYS A 151 -15.02 12.97 -5.94
CA LYS A 151 -15.66 12.48 -7.17
C LYS A 151 -16.82 13.38 -7.59
N ALA A 152 -17.75 13.67 -6.69
CA ALA A 152 -18.87 14.57 -6.95
C ALA A 152 -18.37 15.98 -7.32
N SER A 153 -17.33 16.46 -6.65
CA SER A 153 -16.71 17.75 -6.94
C SER A 153 -16.07 17.80 -8.33
N PHE A 154 -15.41 16.72 -8.74
CA PHE A 154 -14.90 16.55 -10.10
C PHE A 154 -16.02 16.64 -11.13
N LEU A 155 -17.12 15.91 -10.94
CA LEU A 155 -18.25 15.91 -11.87
C LEU A 155 -18.87 17.32 -11.99
N ILE A 156 -19.07 18.01 -10.86
CA ILE A 156 -19.60 19.38 -10.84
C ILE A 156 -18.67 20.32 -11.61
N ARG A 157 -17.37 20.29 -11.32
CA ARG A 157 -16.38 21.16 -11.99
C ARG A 157 -16.32 20.88 -13.49
N SER A 158 -16.39 19.61 -13.87
CA SER A 158 -16.40 19.18 -15.28
C SER A 158 -17.64 19.71 -16.00
N GLU A 159 -18.83 19.60 -15.40
CA GLU A 159 -20.07 20.12 -15.98
C GLU A 159 -20.09 21.65 -16.04
N MET A 160 -19.64 22.34 -14.98
CA MET A 160 -19.50 23.80 -14.98
C MET A 160 -18.57 24.27 -16.10
N PHE A 161 -17.50 23.51 -16.34
CA PHE A 161 -16.56 23.80 -17.40
C PHE A 161 -17.18 23.64 -18.80
N THR A 162 -17.99 22.61 -19.03
CA THR A 162 -18.60 22.35 -20.35
C THR A 162 -19.82 23.22 -20.64
N ALA A 163 -20.65 23.53 -19.64
CA ALA A 163 -21.98 24.10 -19.85
C ALA A 163 -22.08 25.64 -19.71
N ARG A 164 -21.27 26.28 -18.86
CA ARG A 164 -21.53 27.68 -18.42
C ARG A 164 -20.45 28.70 -18.77
N GLY A 165 -19.40 28.28 -19.46
CA GLY A 165 -18.20 29.08 -19.60
C GLY A 165 -17.42 29.10 -18.28
N THR A 166 -16.11 28.97 -18.37
CA THR A 166 -15.24 28.80 -17.22
C THR A 166 -15.39 29.96 -16.22
N PRO A 167 -15.77 29.73 -14.95
CA PRO A 167 -15.76 30.80 -13.95
C PRO A 167 -14.38 31.45 -13.91
N ALA A 168 -14.28 32.77 -13.73
CA ALA A 168 -13.07 33.56 -13.97
C ALA A 168 -11.79 32.99 -13.30
N ARG A 169 -11.91 32.32 -12.15
CA ARG A 169 -10.78 31.65 -11.46
C ARG A 169 -10.39 30.30 -12.06
N TYR A 170 -11.34 29.48 -12.50
CA TYR A 170 -11.03 28.31 -13.33
C TYR A 170 -10.45 28.76 -14.67
N ALA A 171 -10.83 29.93 -15.18
CA ALA A 171 -10.28 30.48 -16.41
C ALA A 171 -8.80 30.82 -16.25
N GLN A 172 -8.37 31.26 -15.05
CA GLN A 172 -6.95 31.47 -14.74
C GLN A 172 -6.18 30.15 -14.70
N VAL A 173 -6.70 29.12 -14.02
CA VAL A 173 -6.08 27.78 -13.98
C VAL A 173 -5.95 27.21 -15.40
N ILE A 174 -6.98 27.37 -16.22
CA ILE A 174 -7.00 26.89 -17.61
C ILE A 174 -6.14 27.76 -18.52
N HIS A 175 -6.07 29.08 -18.28
CA HIS A 175 -5.14 29.95 -18.98
C HIS A 175 -3.69 29.60 -18.66
N VAL A 176 -3.41 29.12 -17.45
CA VAL A 176 -2.07 28.62 -17.07
C VAL A 176 -1.82 27.21 -17.63
N ALA A 177 -2.82 26.35 -17.65
CA ALA A 177 -2.72 24.98 -18.16
C ALA A 177 -2.69 24.91 -19.69
N ASN A 178 -3.36 25.83 -20.41
CA ASN A 178 -3.45 25.78 -21.88
C ASN A 178 -2.09 25.90 -22.58
N PRO A 179 -1.19 26.86 -22.24
CA PRO A 179 0.14 26.92 -22.82
C PRO A 179 0.96 25.66 -22.53
N ILE A 180 0.78 25.09 -21.35
CA ILE A 180 1.39 23.81 -20.93
C ILE A 180 0.89 22.66 -21.81
N LEU A 181 -0.42 22.58 -22.05
CA LEU A 181 -1.05 21.58 -22.92
C LEU A 181 -0.65 21.76 -24.39
N GLN A 182 -0.46 23.00 -24.84
CA GLN A 182 -0.02 23.33 -26.21
C GLN A 182 1.46 23.05 -26.46
N ALA A 183 2.31 23.11 -25.44
CA ALA A 183 3.72 22.73 -25.53
C ALA A 183 3.92 21.21 -25.64
N TRP A 184 2.86 20.43 -25.48
CA TRP A 184 2.89 18.97 -25.43
C TRP A 184 2.70 18.35 -26.83
N PRO A 185 3.38 17.23 -27.17
CA PRO A 185 3.23 16.60 -28.48
C PRO A 185 1.78 16.20 -28.81
N ALA A 186 1.31 16.60 -30.00
CA ALA A 186 -0.07 16.41 -30.49
C ALA A 186 -0.46 14.95 -30.78
N THR A 187 0.41 13.97 -30.53
CA THR A 187 0.27 12.58 -30.99
C THR A 187 -0.55 11.66 -30.08
N HIS A 188 -1.24 12.20 -29.06
CA HIS A 188 -1.80 11.38 -27.99
C HIS A 188 -3.15 11.94 -27.51
N ASP A 189 -4.22 11.43 -28.11
CA ASP A 189 -5.61 11.87 -27.88
C ASP A 189 -6.15 11.59 -26.46
N LEU A 190 -5.44 10.77 -25.66
CA LEU A 190 -5.82 10.41 -24.29
C LEU A 190 -5.45 11.48 -23.24
N TRP A 191 -4.67 12.49 -23.62
CA TRP A 191 -4.07 13.44 -22.67
C TRP A 191 -5.01 14.48 -22.10
N ASP A 192 -5.74 15.15 -22.98
CA ASP A 192 -6.62 16.25 -22.60
C ASP A 192 -7.65 15.77 -21.54
N PRO A 193 -8.26 14.58 -21.67
CA PRO A 193 -9.07 14.00 -20.61
C PRO A 193 -8.30 13.72 -19.31
N LEU A 194 -7.12 13.08 -19.36
CA LEU A 194 -6.38 12.66 -18.16
C LEU A 194 -5.86 13.85 -17.33
N LEU A 195 -5.35 14.88 -18.00
CA LEU A 195 -4.87 16.10 -17.34
C LEU A 195 -6.03 16.93 -16.80
N ARG A 196 -7.16 17.01 -17.52
CA ARG A 196 -8.38 17.64 -17.01
C ARG A 196 -8.92 16.89 -15.80
N THR A 197 -8.98 15.57 -15.85
CA THR A 197 -9.38 14.73 -14.71
C THR A 197 -8.45 14.99 -13.53
N SER A 198 -7.14 14.99 -13.74
CA SER A 198 -6.16 15.27 -12.67
C SER A 198 -6.32 16.67 -12.10
N LEU A 199 -6.58 17.68 -12.94
CA LEU A 199 -6.74 19.06 -12.51
C LEU A 199 -8.05 19.28 -11.74
N PHE A 200 -9.17 18.72 -12.23
CA PHE A 200 -10.49 18.92 -11.65
C PHE A 200 -10.76 18.05 -10.43
N THR A 201 -10.02 16.96 -10.23
CA THR A 201 -10.05 16.15 -9.00
C THR A 201 -9.21 16.75 -7.86
N ARG A 202 -8.47 17.83 -8.11
CA ARG A 202 -7.62 18.52 -7.13
C ARG A 202 -8.37 19.62 -6.40
N ARG A 203 -8.08 19.72 -5.10
CA ARG A 203 -8.52 20.85 -4.28
C ARG A 203 -7.93 22.15 -4.77
N PRO A 204 -8.62 23.29 -4.61
CA PRO A 204 -8.08 24.60 -4.98
C PRO A 204 -6.66 24.84 -4.45
N ALA A 205 -6.41 24.52 -3.17
CA ALA A 205 -5.10 24.70 -2.52
C ALA A 205 -3.96 23.85 -3.10
N GLU A 206 -4.27 22.74 -3.79
CA GLU A 206 -3.28 21.81 -4.34
C GLU A 206 -2.91 22.15 -5.80
N ARG A 207 -3.66 23.03 -6.46
CA ARG A 207 -3.53 23.28 -7.91
C ARG A 207 -2.22 23.96 -8.28
N ASP A 208 -1.75 24.92 -7.47
CA ASP A 208 -0.53 25.67 -7.80
C ASP A 208 0.71 24.76 -7.76
N GLU A 209 0.80 23.88 -6.78
CA GLU A 209 1.87 22.88 -6.69
C GLU A 209 1.78 21.86 -7.84
N PHE A 210 0.57 21.40 -8.16
CA PHE A 210 0.36 20.52 -9.31
C PHE A 210 0.82 21.18 -10.63
N LEU A 211 0.45 22.44 -10.88
CA LEU A 211 0.86 23.19 -12.06
C LEU A 211 2.38 23.41 -12.10
N LYS A 212 3.02 23.63 -10.95
CA LYS A 212 4.48 23.71 -10.83
C LYS A 212 5.15 22.38 -11.21
N ASN A 213 4.65 21.26 -10.69
CA ASN A 213 5.19 19.93 -11.00
C ASN A 213 4.96 19.56 -12.47
N LEU A 214 3.81 19.95 -13.03
CA LEU A 214 3.51 19.76 -14.44
C LEU A 214 4.47 20.57 -15.34
N ARG A 215 4.82 21.80 -14.99
CA ARG A 215 5.86 22.56 -15.72
C ARG A 215 7.22 21.88 -15.65
N ALA A 216 7.62 21.43 -14.47
CA ALA A 216 8.89 20.72 -14.30
C ALA A 216 8.96 19.43 -15.14
N LEU A 217 7.83 18.74 -15.32
CA LEU A 217 7.73 17.59 -16.20
C LEU A 217 7.91 17.96 -17.68
N ILE A 218 7.30 19.06 -18.14
CA ILE A 218 7.47 19.58 -19.51
C ILE A 218 8.92 19.95 -19.79
N ASP A 219 9.54 20.70 -18.87
CA ASP A 219 10.94 21.12 -18.98
C ASP A 219 11.91 19.93 -19.09
N ARG A 220 11.48 18.76 -18.62
CA ARG A 220 12.23 17.49 -18.66
C ARG A 220 11.86 16.58 -19.82
N GLU A 221 10.88 16.96 -20.64
CA GLU A 221 10.35 16.15 -21.74
C GLU A 221 9.89 14.74 -21.29
N ALA A 222 9.52 14.58 -20.01
CA ALA A 222 9.21 13.28 -19.39
C ALA A 222 7.74 12.86 -19.61
N PHE A 223 7.23 13.11 -20.81
CA PHE A 223 5.82 12.94 -21.15
C PHE A 223 5.37 11.48 -21.06
N ASP A 224 6.23 10.53 -21.43
CA ASP A 224 5.93 9.10 -21.43
C ASP A 224 5.49 8.58 -20.05
N ALA A 225 5.92 9.23 -18.96
CA ALA A 225 5.55 8.85 -17.60
C ALA A 225 4.05 9.00 -17.33
N VAL A 226 3.47 10.12 -17.77
CA VAL A 226 2.04 10.40 -17.58
C VAL A 226 1.20 9.46 -18.46
N SER A 227 1.73 9.06 -19.63
CA SER A 227 1.04 8.23 -20.62
C SER A 227 0.98 6.81 -20.13
N SER A 228 2.13 6.32 -19.65
CA SER A 228 2.26 5.01 -19.03
C SER A 228 1.39 4.91 -17.77
N ALA A 229 1.34 5.97 -16.95
CA ALA A 229 0.43 6.04 -15.80
C ALA A 229 -1.06 5.99 -16.21
N GLY A 230 -1.43 6.73 -17.27
CA GLY A 230 -2.80 6.73 -17.80
C GLY A 230 -3.21 5.39 -18.40
N VAL A 231 -2.36 4.77 -19.21
CA VAL A 231 -2.57 3.42 -19.77
C VAL A 231 -2.71 2.40 -18.64
N ARG A 232 -1.87 2.50 -17.60
CA ARG A 232 -1.97 1.65 -16.41
C ARG A 232 -3.28 1.87 -15.66
N ALA A 233 -3.71 3.12 -15.48
CA ALA A 233 -4.98 3.43 -14.84
C ALA A 233 -6.18 2.84 -15.58
N VAL A 234 -6.20 2.96 -16.92
CA VAL A 234 -7.23 2.36 -17.78
C VAL A 234 -7.19 0.84 -17.70
N ALA A 235 -6.00 0.23 -17.78
CA ALA A 235 -5.84 -1.23 -17.68
C ALA A 235 -6.32 -1.78 -16.32
N LEU A 236 -6.21 -0.98 -15.26
CA LEU A 236 -6.68 -1.31 -13.92
C LEU A 236 -8.14 -0.90 -13.67
N SER A 237 -8.81 -0.28 -14.65
CA SER A 237 -10.18 0.25 -14.53
C SER A 237 -10.33 1.21 -13.33
N LEU A 238 -9.35 2.07 -13.10
CA LEU A 238 -9.41 3.05 -12.03
C LEU A 238 -10.49 4.11 -12.31
N GLY A 239 -11.28 4.44 -11.29
CA GLY A 239 -12.21 5.58 -11.36
C GLY A 239 -11.46 6.92 -11.45
N ASP A 240 -12.15 7.98 -11.87
CA ASP A 240 -11.57 9.29 -12.20
C ASP A 240 -10.67 9.86 -11.09
N VAL A 241 -11.10 9.78 -9.83
CA VAL A 241 -10.33 10.28 -8.68
C VAL A 241 -9.02 9.51 -8.51
N MET A 242 -9.05 8.19 -8.60
CA MET A 242 -7.84 7.36 -8.47
C MET A 242 -6.90 7.51 -9.66
N THR A 243 -7.46 7.68 -10.86
CA THR A 243 -6.68 8.02 -12.06
C THR A 243 -5.99 9.36 -11.88
N GLY A 244 -6.72 10.39 -11.42
CA GLY A 244 -6.15 11.71 -11.13
C GLY A 244 -5.07 11.68 -10.06
N ASP A 245 -5.26 10.87 -9.01
CA ASP A 245 -4.26 10.69 -7.95
C ASP A 245 -3.01 9.96 -8.43
N LEU A 246 -3.15 8.89 -9.23
CA LEU A 246 -2.02 8.16 -9.80
C LEU A 246 -1.20 9.07 -10.71
N VAL A 247 -1.86 9.74 -11.64
CA VAL A 247 -1.21 10.63 -12.60
C VAL A 247 -0.50 11.78 -11.88
N SER A 248 -1.14 12.39 -10.88
CA SER A 248 -0.51 13.47 -10.10
C SER A 248 0.69 12.99 -9.28
N GLY A 249 0.59 11.81 -8.66
CA GLY A 249 1.70 11.22 -7.90
C GLY A 249 2.91 10.93 -8.80
N VAL A 250 2.66 10.45 -10.02
CA VAL A 250 3.72 10.26 -11.03
C VAL A 250 4.31 11.59 -11.46
N ILE A 251 3.49 12.61 -11.74
CA ILE A 251 3.96 13.96 -12.10
C ILE A 251 4.86 14.54 -10.99
N ALA A 252 4.44 14.44 -9.73
CA ALA A 252 5.21 14.92 -8.58
C ALA A 252 6.53 14.14 -8.42
N ALA A 253 6.49 12.81 -8.47
CA ALA A 253 7.66 11.96 -8.31
C ALA A 253 8.70 12.17 -9.43
N VAL A 254 8.24 12.31 -10.69
CA VAL A 254 9.13 12.62 -11.81
C VAL A 254 9.69 14.03 -11.72
N ALA A 255 8.93 15.00 -11.18
CA ALA A 255 9.43 16.35 -10.92
C ALA A 255 10.52 16.37 -9.82
N GLU A 256 10.43 15.48 -8.83
CA GLU A 256 11.38 15.39 -7.72
C GLU A 256 12.62 14.52 -8.05
N SER A 257 12.44 13.40 -8.75
CA SER A 257 13.50 12.44 -9.04
C SER A 257 13.72 12.27 -10.55
N ALA A 258 14.79 12.89 -11.05
CA ALA A 258 15.10 12.88 -12.49
C ALA A 258 15.71 11.55 -13.00
N ASN A 259 16.12 10.65 -12.10
CA ASN A 259 16.94 9.49 -12.46
C ASN A 259 16.23 8.14 -12.24
N ASP A 260 15.07 8.13 -11.57
CA ASP A 260 14.38 6.87 -11.29
C ASP A 260 13.63 6.37 -12.53
N PRO A 261 13.63 5.05 -12.80
CA PRO A 261 12.87 4.49 -13.92
C PRO A 261 11.37 4.80 -13.77
N ILE A 262 10.74 5.26 -14.86
CA ILE A 262 9.33 5.63 -14.91
C ILE A 262 8.42 4.49 -14.41
N ASP A 263 8.71 3.25 -14.80
CA ASP A 263 7.92 2.09 -14.39
C ASP A 263 7.99 1.86 -12.87
N GLU A 264 9.16 2.07 -12.25
CA GLU A 264 9.32 1.97 -10.80
C GLU A 264 8.55 3.07 -10.07
N ILE A 265 8.53 4.29 -10.62
CA ILE A 265 7.73 5.40 -10.09
C ILE A 265 6.24 5.04 -10.17
N ILE A 266 5.76 4.57 -11.32
CA ILE A 266 4.34 4.21 -11.52
C ILE A 266 3.94 3.08 -10.56
N ASP A 267 4.75 2.04 -10.44
CA ASP A 267 4.47 0.92 -9.54
C ASP A 267 4.48 1.34 -8.07
N ALA A 268 5.41 2.22 -7.66
CA ALA A 268 5.44 2.75 -6.30
C ALA A 268 4.19 3.59 -5.98
N GLN A 269 3.80 4.50 -6.89
CA GLN A 269 2.60 5.33 -6.72
C GLN A 269 1.32 4.49 -6.73
N TRP A 270 1.25 3.49 -7.60
CA TRP A 270 0.15 2.52 -7.61
C TRP A 270 0.07 1.74 -6.30
N GLN A 271 1.18 1.19 -5.79
CA GLN A 271 1.20 0.45 -4.53
C GLN A 271 0.75 1.32 -3.36
N MET A 272 1.17 2.59 -3.32
CA MET A 272 0.72 3.55 -2.32
C MET A 272 -0.79 3.76 -2.39
N LEU A 273 -1.34 4.04 -3.58
CA LEU A 273 -2.78 4.26 -3.78
C LEU A 273 -3.61 3.01 -3.49
N ALA A 274 -3.16 1.84 -3.93
CA ALA A 274 -3.80 0.57 -3.63
C ALA A 274 -3.83 0.31 -2.12
N THR A 275 -2.76 0.66 -1.41
CA THR A 275 -2.69 0.54 0.06
C THR A 275 -3.68 1.47 0.75
N LEU A 276 -3.73 2.75 0.35
CA LEU A 276 -4.67 3.72 0.90
C LEU A 276 -6.12 3.32 0.62
N ASN A 277 -6.43 2.85 -0.60
CA ASN A 277 -7.76 2.37 -0.95
C ASN A 277 -8.14 1.12 -0.13
N ASN A 278 -7.23 0.18 0.07
CA ASN A 278 -7.48 -1.00 0.91
C ASN A 278 -7.76 -0.61 2.37
N ILE A 279 -7.07 0.40 2.92
CA ILE A 279 -7.33 0.91 4.27
C ILE A 279 -8.74 1.51 4.35
N ALA A 280 -9.10 2.38 3.39
CA ALA A 280 -10.43 2.99 3.31
C ALA A 280 -11.55 1.93 3.21
N VAL A 281 -11.37 0.94 2.34
CA VAL A 281 -12.28 -0.21 2.17
C VAL A 281 -12.44 -0.97 3.49
N LEU A 282 -11.34 -1.29 4.17
CA LEU A 282 -11.41 -2.02 5.45
C LEU A 282 -12.09 -1.20 6.55
N GLN A 283 -11.87 0.12 6.60
CA GLN A 283 -12.56 1.00 7.52
C GLN A 283 -14.07 0.99 7.26
N THR A 284 -14.48 1.10 5.99
CA THR A 284 -15.88 1.00 5.58
C THR A 284 -16.51 -0.33 5.99
N VAL A 285 -15.85 -1.45 5.66
CA VAL A 285 -16.34 -2.79 6.01
C VAL A 285 -16.55 -2.91 7.52
N ASN A 286 -15.59 -2.44 8.33
CA ASN A 286 -15.70 -2.47 9.78
C ASN A 286 -16.85 -1.60 10.31
N ALA A 287 -17.08 -0.42 9.72
CA ALA A 287 -18.21 0.43 10.07
C ALA A 287 -19.56 -0.25 9.77
N CYS A 288 -19.69 -0.88 8.59
CA CYS A 288 -20.89 -1.64 8.23
C CYS A 288 -21.13 -2.83 9.17
N ILE A 289 -20.07 -3.54 9.57
CA ILE A 289 -20.18 -4.65 10.55
C ILE A 289 -20.65 -4.14 11.91
N LYS A 290 -20.13 -2.99 12.37
CA LYS A 290 -20.54 -2.37 13.63
C LYS A 290 -22.02 -1.97 13.59
N ALA A 291 -22.48 -1.39 12.48
CA ALA A 291 -23.88 -1.06 12.26
C ALA A 291 -24.78 -2.30 12.28
N PHE A 292 -24.39 -3.37 11.58
CA PHE A 292 -25.12 -4.63 11.58
C PHE A 292 -25.24 -5.25 12.97
N ARG A 293 -24.17 -5.21 13.77
CA ARG A 293 -24.17 -5.71 15.16
C ARG A 293 -25.02 -4.88 16.12
N ALA A 294 -25.35 -3.63 15.76
CA ALA A 294 -26.23 -2.77 16.55
C ALA A 294 -27.73 -3.12 16.36
N SER A 295 -28.05 -4.28 15.77
CA SER A 295 -29.41 -4.78 15.54
C SER A 295 -30.28 -3.89 14.65
N LEU A 296 -29.66 -3.05 13.81
CA LEU A 296 -30.38 -2.41 12.72
C LEU A 296 -30.68 -3.49 11.68
N ASP A 297 -31.96 -3.81 11.49
CA ASP A 297 -32.38 -4.65 10.37
C ASP A 297 -32.18 -3.85 9.09
N LEU A 298 -31.02 -4.06 8.46
CA LEU A 298 -30.68 -3.44 7.19
C LEU A 298 -31.40 -4.14 6.01
N GLY A 299 -32.30 -5.09 6.28
CA GLY A 299 -32.97 -5.89 5.26
C GLY A 299 -32.17 -7.12 4.82
N PRO A 300 -32.84 -8.10 4.19
CA PRO A 300 -32.27 -9.43 3.92
C PRO A 300 -31.15 -9.41 2.86
N ALA A 301 -31.25 -8.55 1.85
CA ALA A 301 -30.23 -8.44 0.80
C ALA A 301 -28.91 -7.88 1.37
N ILE A 302 -29.02 -6.85 2.20
CA ILE A 302 -27.89 -6.16 2.84
C ILE A 302 -27.22 -7.07 3.85
N THR A 303 -28.02 -7.69 4.71
CA THR A 303 -27.54 -8.68 5.69
C THR A 303 -26.72 -9.77 5.02
N ARG A 304 -27.19 -10.28 3.87
CA ARG A 304 -26.47 -11.30 3.09
C ARG A 304 -25.15 -10.78 2.52
N SER A 305 -25.15 -9.57 1.93
CA SER A 305 -23.94 -8.93 1.40
C SER A 305 -22.89 -8.68 2.50
N ILE A 306 -23.30 -8.19 3.69
CA ILE A 306 -22.41 -7.99 4.84
C ILE A 306 -21.86 -9.33 5.35
N GLN A 307 -22.70 -10.36 5.43
CA GLN A 307 -22.27 -11.70 5.83
C GLN A 307 -21.26 -12.32 4.85
N ASP A 308 -21.47 -12.15 3.55
CA ASP A 308 -20.55 -12.64 2.52
C ASP A 308 -19.23 -11.86 2.53
N THR A 309 -19.31 -10.54 2.72
CA THR A 309 -18.15 -9.65 2.92
C THR A 309 -17.35 -10.02 4.18
N LEU A 310 -18.03 -10.31 5.29
CA LEU A 310 -17.43 -10.79 6.53
C LEU A 310 -16.70 -12.12 6.30
N LYS A 311 -17.35 -13.08 5.63
CA LYS A 311 -16.73 -14.37 5.29
C LYS A 311 -15.51 -14.19 4.40
N LEU A 312 -15.59 -13.32 3.39
CA LEU A 312 -14.46 -13.04 2.51
C LEU A 312 -13.31 -12.36 3.25
N THR A 313 -13.60 -11.34 4.07
CA THR A 313 -12.60 -10.64 4.88
C THR A 313 -11.93 -11.60 5.87
N GLN A 314 -12.72 -12.46 6.52
CA GLN A 314 -12.21 -13.53 7.38
C GLN A 314 -11.36 -14.53 6.61
N ARG A 315 -11.73 -14.90 5.37
CA ARG A 315 -10.91 -15.76 4.50
C ARG A 315 -9.61 -15.08 4.10
N LEU A 316 -9.62 -13.80 3.74
CA LEU A 316 -8.42 -13.04 3.38
C LEU A 316 -7.50 -12.83 4.58
N GLN A 317 -8.06 -12.53 5.76
CA GLN A 317 -7.32 -12.49 7.02
C GLN A 317 -6.79 -13.86 7.41
N ALA A 318 -7.58 -14.93 7.22
CA ALA A 318 -7.12 -16.29 7.45
C ALA A 318 -6.05 -16.68 6.44
N GLN A 319 -6.11 -16.26 5.17
CA GLN A 319 -5.08 -16.49 4.16
C GLN A 319 -3.81 -15.69 4.43
N SER A 320 -3.92 -14.45 4.94
CA SER A 320 -2.75 -13.68 5.35
C SER A 320 -2.15 -14.20 6.66
N ALA A 321 -2.96 -14.75 7.57
CA ALA A 321 -2.52 -15.41 8.80
C ALA A 321 -2.02 -16.86 8.58
N SER A 322 -2.52 -17.55 7.55
CA SER A 322 -2.10 -18.91 7.14
C SER A 322 -1.03 -18.90 6.07
N ARG A 323 -0.74 -17.75 5.44
CA ARG A 323 0.60 -17.46 4.94
C ARG A 323 1.52 -17.70 6.12
N PRO A 324 2.38 -18.73 6.08
CA PRO A 324 3.14 -19.11 7.25
C PRO A 324 3.99 -17.90 7.65
N ALA A 325 3.64 -17.27 8.77
CA ALA A 325 4.65 -16.70 9.64
C ALA A 325 5.72 -17.80 9.76
N PRO A 326 7.01 -17.52 9.55
CA PRO A 326 8.04 -18.54 9.61
C PRO A 326 8.01 -19.14 11.02
N ALA A 327 7.28 -20.24 11.15
CA ALA A 327 7.18 -20.99 12.37
C ALA A 327 8.59 -21.53 12.61
N ALA A 328 9.19 -21.12 13.72
CA ALA A 328 10.27 -21.86 14.32
C ALA A 328 9.74 -23.27 14.63
N ARG A 329 9.90 -24.20 13.67
CA ARG A 329 9.62 -25.61 13.90
C ARG A 329 10.85 -26.23 14.56
N PRO A 330 10.72 -26.81 15.76
CA PRO A 330 11.77 -27.67 16.30
C PRO A 330 11.89 -28.90 15.40
N PHE A 331 13.14 -29.23 15.04
CA PHE A 331 13.50 -30.42 14.29
C PHE A 331 12.91 -31.68 14.95
N ARG A 332 11.92 -32.31 14.31
CA ARG A 332 11.59 -33.71 14.56
C ARG A 332 11.69 -34.44 13.22
N ARG A 333 12.74 -35.25 13.10
CA ARG A 333 12.98 -36.15 11.96
C ARG A 333 11.84 -37.19 11.94
N GLN A 334 11.02 -37.18 10.90
CA GLN A 334 10.30 -38.36 10.44
C GLN A 334 10.66 -38.63 8.97
N PRO A 335 10.73 -39.90 8.55
CA PRO A 335 11.08 -40.27 7.18
C PRO A 335 9.92 -39.93 6.24
N LEU A 336 10.21 -39.21 5.16
CA LEU A 336 9.27 -38.93 4.09
C LEU A 336 9.02 -40.20 3.28
N THR A 337 7.85 -40.81 3.46
CA THR A 337 7.26 -41.73 2.50
C THR A 337 6.54 -40.89 1.44
N ILE A 338 7.09 -40.82 0.23
CA ILE A 338 6.46 -40.14 -0.91
C ILE A 338 5.41 -41.09 -1.51
N GLN A 339 4.13 -40.73 -1.39
CA GLN A 339 3.07 -41.27 -2.25
C GLN A 339 2.95 -40.37 -3.49
N ALA A 340 2.96 -40.99 -4.67
CA ALA A 340 2.84 -40.32 -5.97
C ALA A 340 1.41 -39.82 -6.23
N PRO A 341 1.21 -38.60 -6.78
CA PRO A 341 -0.08 -38.17 -7.31
C PRO A 341 -0.30 -38.73 -8.72
N GLY A 342 -1.57 -39.03 -9.01
CA GLY A 342 -2.04 -39.57 -10.28
C GLY A 342 -1.88 -38.63 -11.47
N ALA A 343 -1.82 -39.26 -12.63
CA ALA A 343 -1.64 -38.67 -13.95
C ALA A 343 -2.84 -37.81 -14.39
N THR A 344 -2.55 -36.66 -15.01
CA THR A 344 -3.23 -36.18 -16.23
C THR A 344 -2.36 -35.12 -16.94
N ASP A 345 -2.39 -35.21 -18.28
CA ASP A 345 -2.00 -34.24 -19.32
C ASP A 345 -0.55 -34.20 -19.87
N ASP A 346 -0.53 -34.13 -21.20
CA ASP A 346 0.40 -34.79 -22.13
C ASP A 346 1.65 -33.94 -22.47
N THR A 347 2.10 -33.09 -21.56
CA THR A 347 3.34 -32.29 -21.69
C THR A 347 4.53 -32.87 -20.91
N GLY A 348 4.29 -33.85 -20.03
CA GLY A 348 5.27 -34.40 -19.08
C GLY A 348 6.30 -35.40 -19.62
N ARG A 349 6.42 -35.61 -20.94
CA ARG A 349 7.34 -36.65 -21.49
C ARG A 349 8.81 -36.26 -21.40
N ASN A 350 9.12 -34.96 -21.49
CA ASN A 350 10.49 -34.44 -21.28
C ASN A 350 10.84 -34.28 -19.80
N ASP A 351 9.87 -33.87 -18.96
CA ASP A 351 10.06 -33.73 -17.50
C ASP A 351 10.26 -35.08 -16.81
N ALA A 352 9.55 -36.13 -17.23
CA ALA A 352 9.72 -37.47 -16.66
C ALA A 352 11.12 -38.06 -16.93
N CYS A 353 11.73 -37.79 -18.11
CA CYS A 353 13.09 -38.23 -18.41
C CYS A 353 14.16 -37.41 -17.67
N GLN A 354 13.95 -36.10 -17.51
CA GLN A 354 14.87 -35.24 -16.75
C GLN A 354 14.82 -35.53 -15.25
N ALA A 355 13.63 -35.73 -14.67
CA ALA A 355 13.45 -36.14 -13.28
C ALA A 355 14.11 -37.51 -12.98
N TRP A 356 13.96 -38.47 -13.89
CA TRP A 356 14.62 -39.78 -13.79
C TRP A 356 16.15 -39.71 -13.84
N SER A 357 16.69 -38.77 -14.62
CA SER A 357 18.14 -38.57 -14.72
C SER A 357 18.72 -37.92 -13.47
N LEU A 358 18.00 -36.95 -12.87
CA LEU A 358 18.45 -36.22 -11.69
C LEU A 358 18.45 -37.10 -10.43
N GLU A 359 17.42 -37.93 -10.24
CA GLU A 359 17.34 -38.90 -9.14
C GLU A 359 18.49 -39.90 -9.19
N LYS A 360 18.85 -40.38 -10.39
CA LYS A 360 19.99 -41.28 -10.58
C LYS A 360 21.32 -40.57 -10.33
N VAL A 361 21.48 -39.32 -10.79
CA VAL A 361 22.68 -38.52 -10.47
C VAL A 361 22.84 -38.38 -8.95
N VAL A 362 21.79 -38.00 -8.22
CA VAL A 362 21.82 -37.85 -6.75
C VAL A 362 22.14 -39.17 -6.04
N ALA A 363 21.58 -40.28 -6.53
CA ALA A 363 21.87 -41.62 -6.01
C ALA A 363 23.33 -42.05 -6.28
N TRP A 364 23.86 -41.75 -7.46
CA TRP A 364 25.24 -42.09 -7.86
C TRP A 364 26.29 -41.20 -7.21
N THR A 365 25.94 -39.94 -6.89
CA THR A 365 26.79 -38.98 -6.16
C THR A 365 26.80 -39.20 -4.65
N GLN A 366 25.98 -40.15 -4.13
CA GLN A 366 25.85 -40.49 -2.71
C GLN A 366 25.56 -39.27 -1.82
N GLY A 367 24.76 -38.31 -2.31
CA GLY A 367 24.43 -37.09 -1.59
C GLY A 367 24.20 -35.89 -2.52
N PRO A 368 23.85 -34.71 -1.97
CA PRO A 368 23.72 -33.49 -2.76
C PRO A 368 25.03 -33.20 -3.51
N ILE A 369 24.93 -32.75 -4.75
CA ILE A 369 26.08 -32.51 -5.65
C ILE A 369 27.11 -31.54 -5.01
N ALA A 370 26.65 -30.69 -4.10
CA ALA A 370 27.43 -29.72 -3.31
C ALA A 370 27.80 -30.20 -1.89
N ALA A 371 27.78 -31.50 -1.60
CA ALA A 371 28.14 -32.02 -0.28
C ALA A 371 29.57 -31.62 0.16
N THR A 372 29.72 -31.27 1.43
CA THR A 372 31.01 -30.92 2.05
C THR A 372 31.96 -32.12 2.06
N GLY A 373 33.15 -31.97 1.47
CA GLY A 373 34.25 -32.94 1.64
C GLY A 373 34.39 -34.03 0.57
N VAL A 374 33.88 -33.82 -0.65
CA VAL A 374 34.13 -34.72 -1.79
C VAL A 374 35.62 -34.68 -2.16
N LYS A 375 36.34 -35.79 -1.89
CA LYS A 375 37.79 -35.91 -2.16
C LYS A 375 38.14 -36.75 -3.38
N GLN A 376 37.18 -37.49 -3.94
CA GLN A 376 37.41 -38.42 -5.04
C GLN A 376 36.29 -38.35 -6.08
N PRO A 377 36.60 -38.51 -7.38
CA PRO A 377 35.60 -38.57 -8.44
C PRO A 377 34.77 -39.87 -8.32
N ILE A 378 33.56 -39.87 -8.87
CA ILE A 378 32.71 -41.06 -8.89
C ILE A 378 33.39 -42.18 -9.66
N ASN A 379 33.38 -43.38 -9.08
CA ASN A 379 33.81 -44.59 -9.77
C ASN A 379 32.75 -45.02 -10.81
N ARG A 380 32.89 -44.51 -12.04
CA ARG A 380 31.96 -44.71 -13.16
C ARG A 380 31.75 -46.19 -13.51
N ALA A 381 32.79 -47.01 -13.37
CA ALA A 381 32.73 -48.44 -13.65
C ALA A 381 31.90 -49.19 -12.59
N ALA A 382 32.06 -48.84 -11.32
CA ALA A 382 31.27 -49.41 -10.23
C ALA A 382 29.78 -49.04 -10.34
N VAL A 383 29.47 -47.78 -10.65
CA VAL A 383 28.09 -47.31 -10.84
C VAL A 383 27.42 -47.99 -12.03
N ALA A 384 28.10 -48.04 -13.19
CA ALA A 384 27.57 -48.73 -14.37
C ALA A 384 27.32 -50.24 -14.11
N ALA A 385 28.22 -50.90 -13.37
CA ALA A 385 28.05 -52.30 -12.98
C ALA A 385 26.87 -52.50 -12.02
N GLN A 386 26.70 -51.61 -11.04
CA GLN A 386 25.60 -51.64 -10.08
C GLN A 386 24.24 -51.45 -10.79
N GLU A 387 24.10 -50.44 -11.64
CA GLU A 387 22.88 -50.16 -12.41
C GLU A 387 22.52 -51.31 -13.36
N THR A 388 23.52 -51.88 -14.05
CA THR A 388 23.34 -53.05 -14.91
C THR A 388 22.86 -54.27 -14.10
N SER A 389 23.31 -54.40 -12.85
CA SER A 389 22.91 -55.51 -11.96
C SER A 389 21.49 -55.36 -11.39
N LEU A 390 20.99 -54.13 -11.20
CA LEU A 390 19.65 -53.85 -10.68
C LEU A 390 18.54 -54.08 -11.73
N GLN A 391 18.85 -54.04 -13.02
CA GLN A 391 17.91 -54.33 -14.12
C GLN A 391 17.61 -55.84 -14.32
N ARG A 392 17.86 -56.68 -13.31
CA ARG A 392 17.89 -58.15 -13.45
C ARG A 392 16.54 -58.86 -13.51
N THR A 393 15.40 -58.21 -13.30
CA THR A 393 14.07 -58.84 -13.46
C THR A 393 13.46 -58.56 -14.84
N PRO A 394 13.39 -59.54 -15.75
CA PRO A 394 12.81 -59.34 -17.08
C PRO A 394 11.28 -59.27 -17.01
N ARG A 395 10.69 -58.19 -17.52
CA ARG A 395 9.36 -58.26 -18.16
C ARG A 395 9.59 -58.65 -19.63
N VAL A 396 8.98 -59.76 -20.03
CA VAL A 396 9.11 -60.38 -21.35
C VAL A 396 8.88 -59.34 -22.46
N GLY A 397 9.84 -59.20 -23.38
CA GLY A 397 9.64 -58.49 -24.65
C GLY A 397 10.34 -57.13 -24.85
N LYS A 398 11.03 -56.55 -23.86
CA LYS A 398 11.82 -55.31 -24.06
C LYS A 398 13.33 -55.56 -24.01
N GLN A 399 14.04 -55.10 -25.03
CA GLN A 399 15.50 -55.14 -25.15
C GLN A 399 16.13 -54.40 -23.96
N ARG A 400 17.09 -55.03 -23.26
CA ARG A 400 17.76 -54.42 -22.11
C ARG A 400 18.71 -53.31 -22.58
N VAL A 401 18.53 -52.09 -22.07
CA VAL A 401 19.48 -50.99 -22.29
C VAL A 401 20.61 -51.13 -21.28
N ARG A 402 21.80 -51.53 -21.75
CA ARG A 402 23.00 -51.65 -20.89
C ARG A 402 23.59 -50.27 -20.64
N VAL A 403 23.64 -49.87 -19.37
CA VAL A 403 24.29 -48.61 -18.95
C VAL A 403 25.80 -48.79 -19.00
N THR A 404 26.49 -47.92 -19.74
CA THR A 404 27.96 -47.91 -19.87
C THR A 404 28.60 -46.85 -18.97
N PRO A 405 29.90 -46.96 -18.66
CA PRO A 405 30.62 -45.90 -17.93
C PRO A 405 30.58 -44.53 -18.64
N LYS A 406 30.42 -44.52 -19.97
CA LYS A 406 30.25 -43.29 -20.75
C LYS A 406 28.89 -42.64 -20.49
N ASP A 407 27.81 -43.43 -20.46
CA ASP A 407 26.47 -42.91 -20.15
C ASP A 407 26.42 -42.29 -18.75
N VAL A 408 27.15 -42.88 -17.78
CA VAL A 408 27.31 -42.33 -16.43
C VAL A 408 28.09 -41.01 -16.45
N ALA A 409 29.17 -40.92 -17.24
CA ALA A 409 29.94 -39.69 -17.40
C ALA A 409 29.10 -38.55 -18.00
N ASP A 410 28.40 -38.83 -19.10
CA ASP A 410 27.54 -37.87 -19.79
C ASP A 410 26.41 -37.39 -18.87
N THR A 411 25.82 -38.30 -18.10
CA THR A 411 24.76 -37.98 -17.12
C THR A 411 25.28 -37.13 -15.94
N ILE A 412 26.49 -37.41 -15.43
CA ILE A 412 27.13 -36.58 -14.39
C ILE A 412 27.41 -35.17 -14.94
N GLU A 413 27.94 -35.07 -16.16
CA GLU A 413 28.22 -33.78 -16.79
C GLU A 413 26.93 -32.96 -16.98
N VAL A 414 25.87 -33.58 -17.50
CA VAL A 414 24.55 -32.95 -17.62
C VAL A 414 24.03 -32.47 -16.27
N GLY A 415 24.12 -33.30 -15.22
CA GLY A 415 23.67 -32.94 -13.88
C GLY A 415 24.46 -31.77 -13.26
N LEU A 416 25.79 -31.76 -13.43
CA LEU A 416 26.65 -30.67 -12.96
C LEU A 416 26.33 -29.36 -13.67
N ARG A 417 26.15 -29.39 -15.00
CA ARG A 417 25.80 -28.20 -15.78
C ARG A 417 24.40 -27.69 -15.46
N ALA A 418 23.41 -28.56 -15.30
CA ALA A 418 22.06 -28.18 -14.91
C ALA A 418 22.05 -27.51 -13.53
N THR A 419 22.80 -28.06 -12.57
CA THR A 419 22.95 -27.45 -11.22
C THR A 419 23.68 -26.10 -11.31
N GLY A 420 24.72 -26.01 -12.14
CA GLY A 420 25.41 -24.75 -12.41
C GLY A 420 24.50 -23.69 -13.02
N GLN A 421 23.63 -24.07 -13.96
CA GLN A 421 22.65 -23.17 -14.58
C GLN A 421 21.63 -22.66 -13.56
N PHE A 422 21.16 -23.54 -12.68
CA PHE A 422 20.26 -23.17 -11.58
C PHE A 422 20.92 -22.13 -10.65
N PHE A 423 22.13 -22.40 -10.15
CA PHE A 423 22.84 -21.44 -9.28
C PHE A 423 23.22 -20.15 -10.00
N LEU A 424 23.52 -20.21 -11.29
CA LEU A 424 23.79 -19.03 -12.10
C LEU A 424 22.58 -18.09 -12.14
N GLY A 425 21.40 -18.63 -12.48
CA GLY A 425 20.15 -17.85 -12.49
C GLY A 425 19.82 -17.31 -11.10
N GLU A 426 19.92 -18.15 -10.08
CA GLU A 426 19.62 -17.73 -8.71
C GLU A 426 20.56 -16.63 -8.19
N MET A 427 21.86 -16.72 -8.49
CA MET A 427 22.81 -15.67 -8.13
C MET A 427 22.50 -14.34 -8.84
N GLN A 428 22.10 -14.38 -10.11
CA GLN A 428 21.74 -13.18 -10.86
C GLN A 428 20.51 -12.50 -10.25
N ASP A 429 19.48 -13.26 -9.91
CA ASP A 429 18.28 -12.75 -9.24
C ASP A 429 18.60 -12.14 -7.88
N LEU A 430 19.38 -12.84 -7.06
CA LEU A 430 19.77 -12.35 -5.73
C LEU A 430 20.68 -11.11 -5.80
N LEU A 431 21.57 -11.02 -6.78
CA LEU A 431 22.42 -9.85 -6.99
C LEU A 431 21.59 -8.64 -7.44
N SER A 432 20.60 -8.85 -8.31
CA SER A 432 19.64 -7.80 -8.69
C SER A 432 18.88 -7.28 -7.47
N ASN A 433 18.33 -8.19 -6.65
CA ASN A 433 17.65 -7.83 -5.41
C ASN A 433 18.56 -7.12 -4.41
N ALA A 434 19.81 -7.58 -4.26
CA ALA A 434 20.79 -6.94 -3.39
C ALA A 434 21.11 -5.51 -3.83
N LYS A 435 21.19 -5.27 -5.15
CA LYS A 435 21.39 -3.94 -5.72
C LYS A 435 20.20 -3.02 -5.43
N ALA A 436 18.97 -3.51 -5.65
CA ALA A 436 17.75 -2.75 -5.38
C ALA A 436 17.62 -2.34 -3.89
N LEU A 437 18.09 -3.20 -2.98
CA LEU A 437 18.14 -2.95 -1.54
C LEU A 437 19.38 -2.15 -1.07
N GLY A 438 20.23 -1.69 -1.99
CA GLY A 438 21.42 -0.90 -1.67
C GLY A 438 22.49 -1.65 -0.86
N LEU A 439 22.56 -2.98 -0.93
CA LEU A 439 23.60 -3.74 -0.22
C LEU A 439 24.98 -3.37 -0.75
N ASN A 440 25.93 -3.20 0.17
CA ASN A 440 27.30 -2.81 -0.17
C ASN A 440 28.03 -3.88 -1.01
N ALA A 441 29.10 -3.45 -1.70
CA ALA A 441 29.91 -4.32 -2.56
C ALA A 441 30.56 -5.49 -1.80
N ALA A 442 30.81 -5.35 -0.49
CA ALA A 442 31.35 -6.43 0.32
C ALA A 442 30.37 -7.61 0.44
N SER A 443 29.07 -7.33 0.53
CA SER A 443 28.01 -8.34 0.68
C SER A 443 27.78 -9.15 -0.60
N THR A 444 28.02 -8.55 -1.77
CA THR A 444 27.82 -9.18 -3.08
C THR A 444 29.09 -9.79 -3.70
N LYS A 445 30.27 -9.49 -3.12
CA LYS A 445 31.59 -9.87 -3.65
C LYS A 445 31.73 -11.37 -3.93
N ALA A 446 31.27 -12.23 -3.03
CA ALA A 446 31.41 -13.68 -3.16
C ALA A 446 30.65 -14.20 -4.39
N CYS A 447 29.37 -13.82 -4.56
CA CYS A 447 28.57 -14.21 -5.72
C CYS A 447 29.14 -13.63 -7.02
N ASN A 448 29.55 -12.36 -7.03
CA ASN A 448 30.17 -11.72 -8.20
C ASN A 448 31.47 -12.42 -8.64
N THR A 449 32.24 -12.96 -7.70
CA THR A 449 33.48 -13.70 -7.99
C THR A 449 33.20 -15.07 -8.61
N LEU A 450 32.10 -15.73 -8.20
CA LEU A 450 31.73 -17.07 -8.66
C LEU A 450 30.95 -17.08 -9.98
N LEU A 451 30.27 -15.97 -10.32
CA LEU A 451 29.48 -15.83 -11.55
C LEU A 451 30.24 -16.24 -12.83
N PRO A 452 31.45 -15.72 -13.12
CA PRO A 452 32.19 -16.10 -14.33
C PRO A 452 32.57 -17.58 -14.35
N GLN A 453 32.85 -18.17 -13.18
CA GLN A 453 33.22 -19.58 -13.06
C GLN A 453 32.01 -20.49 -13.31
N LEU A 454 30.83 -20.11 -12.82
CA LEU A 454 29.57 -20.81 -13.11
C LEU A 454 29.19 -20.70 -14.59
N GLN A 455 29.38 -19.54 -15.22
CA GLN A 455 29.17 -19.37 -16.66
C GLN A 455 30.10 -20.28 -17.48
N GLN A 456 31.36 -20.44 -17.06
CA GLN A 456 32.28 -21.38 -17.70
C GLN A 456 31.86 -22.84 -17.53
N LEU A 457 31.34 -23.21 -16.35
CA LEU A 457 30.82 -24.57 -16.09
C LEU A 457 29.59 -24.88 -16.96
N VAL A 458 28.69 -23.92 -17.12
CA VAL A 458 27.45 -24.05 -17.92
C VAL A 458 27.74 -24.09 -19.42
N GLY A 459 28.74 -23.32 -19.88
CA GLY A 459 29.07 -23.15 -21.28
C GLY A 459 29.46 -24.45 -22.01
N PRO A 460 29.59 -24.41 -23.35
CA PRO A 460 30.00 -25.58 -24.13
C PRO A 460 31.41 -26.05 -23.73
N SER A 461 31.55 -27.30 -23.28
CA SER A 461 32.86 -27.92 -22.97
C SER A 461 33.82 -27.80 -24.14
N LYS A 462 34.99 -27.21 -23.89
CA LYS A 462 36.13 -27.25 -24.83
C LYS A 462 36.75 -28.65 -24.76
N SER A 463 36.38 -29.53 -25.69
CA SER A 463 37.05 -30.79 -26.07
C SER A 463 37.66 -31.73 -25.00
N GLY A 464 37.34 -31.57 -23.70
CA GLY A 464 37.99 -32.30 -22.60
C GLY A 464 37.08 -32.76 -21.45
N GLY A 465 35.75 -32.61 -21.58
CA GLY A 465 34.78 -32.93 -20.52
C GLY A 465 34.87 -31.98 -19.32
N VAL A 466 33.91 -32.06 -18.39
CA VAL A 466 33.90 -31.26 -17.15
C VAL A 466 34.79 -31.94 -16.09
N ASP A 467 35.70 -31.19 -15.46
CA ASP A 467 36.38 -31.64 -14.24
C ASP A 467 35.36 -31.71 -13.09
N GLU A 468 34.95 -32.95 -12.79
CA GLU A 468 33.92 -33.26 -11.79
C GLU A 468 34.26 -32.73 -10.40
N LEU A 469 35.52 -32.78 -9.97
CA LEU A 469 35.90 -32.34 -8.62
C LEU A 469 35.89 -30.82 -8.53
N ALA A 470 36.47 -30.15 -9.52
CA ALA A 470 36.45 -28.68 -9.59
C ALA A 470 35.02 -28.15 -9.70
N ALA A 471 34.17 -28.79 -10.51
CA ALA A 471 32.76 -28.41 -10.66
C ALA A 471 31.99 -28.56 -9.34
N ARG A 472 32.16 -29.67 -8.61
CA ARG A 472 31.48 -29.84 -7.30
C ARG A 472 31.95 -28.84 -6.25
N GLN A 473 33.25 -28.56 -6.19
CA GLN A 473 33.79 -27.54 -5.29
C GLN A 473 33.23 -26.16 -5.61
N LEU A 474 33.15 -25.80 -6.90
CA LEU A 474 32.53 -24.56 -7.36
C LEU A 474 31.05 -24.46 -6.95
N LEU A 475 30.27 -25.53 -7.18
CA LEU A 475 28.85 -25.58 -6.80
C LEU A 475 28.66 -25.46 -5.28
N GLN A 476 29.53 -26.07 -4.48
CA GLN A 476 29.50 -25.94 -3.02
C GLN A 476 29.81 -24.50 -2.55
N GLN A 477 30.80 -23.85 -3.17
CA GLN A 477 31.10 -22.44 -2.91
C GLN A 477 29.92 -21.55 -3.30
N ALA A 478 29.26 -21.85 -4.43
CA ALA A 478 28.10 -21.13 -4.92
C ALA A 478 26.91 -21.23 -3.94
N GLU A 479 26.58 -22.44 -3.47
CA GLU A 479 25.50 -22.64 -2.49
C GLU A 479 25.77 -21.86 -1.19
N SER A 480 27.00 -21.88 -0.70
CA SER A 480 27.39 -21.16 0.52
C SER A 480 27.28 -19.64 0.33
N ALA A 481 27.70 -19.11 -0.82
CA ALA A 481 27.61 -17.70 -1.14
C ALA A 481 26.15 -17.24 -1.32
N ILE A 482 25.32 -18.05 -1.99
CA ILE A 482 23.88 -17.84 -2.14
C ILE A 482 23.20 -17.77 -0.76
N ALA A 483 23.48 -18.73 0.11
CA ALA A 483 22.90 -18.79 1.45
C ALA A 483 23.27 -17.54 2.28
N ALA A 484 24.53 -17.13 2.23
CA ALA A 484 25.00 -15.92 2.90
C ALA A 484 24.31 -14.65 2.37
N LEU A 485 24.19 -14.52 1.03
CA LEU A 485 23.54 -13.36 0.42
C LEU A 485 22.04 -13.29 0.75
N ARG A 486 21.34 -14.44 0.73
CA ARG A 486 19.93 -14.54 1.17
C ARG A 486 19.75 -14.09 2.62
N GLN A 487 20.66 -14.46 3.51
CA GLN A 487 20.62 -14.03 4.91
C GLN A 487 20.79 -12.52 5.05
N GLN A 488 21.71 -11.92 4.28
CA GLN A 488 21.90 -10.47 4.27
C GLN A 488 20.68 -9.73 3.73
N ILE A 489 20.15 -10.14 2.56
CA ILE A 489 18.93 -9.56 1.97
C ILE A 489 17.77 -9.61 2.96
N LYS A 490 17.55 -10.77 3.59
CA LYS A 490 16.48 -10.93 4.58
C LYS A 490 16.66 -10.03 5.79
N SER A 491 17.91 -9.85 6.25
CA SER A 491 18.23 -8.94 7.36
C SER A 491 17.90 -7.50 6.98
N THR A 492 18.33 -7.04 5.80
CA THR A 492 18.04 -5.68 5.31
C THR A 492 16.54 -5.45 5.18
N GLN A 493 15.80 -6.35 4.51
CA GLN A 493 14.34 -6.23 4.39
C GLN A 493 13.61 -6.19 5.74
N THR A 494 14.11 -6.94 6.72
CA THR A 494 13.53 -6.94 8.08
C THR A 494 13.76 -5.59 8.75
N ASN A 495 14.97 -5.04 8.61
CA ASN A 495 15.31 -3.71 9.12
C ASN A 495 14.45 -2.64 8.45
N ASP A 496 14.36 -2.59 7.12
CA ASP A 496 13.55 -1.60 6.40
C ASP A 496 12.08 -1.64 6.83
N ARG A 497 11.50 -2.84 6.95
CA ARG A 497 10.12 -3.00 7.44
C ARG A 497 9.95 -2.50 8.87
N MET A 498 10.92 -2.76 9.74
CA MET A 498 10.92 -2.28 11.12
C MET A 498 10.99 -0.75 11.15
N GLN A 499 11.88 -0.15 10.36
CA GLN A 499 12.06 1.29 10.24
C GLN A 499 10.80 1.99 9.74
N THR A 500 10.20 1.49 8.65
CA THR A 500 8.93 1.99 8.13
C THR A 500 7.80 1.86 9.16
N ARG A 501 7.73 0.72 9.85
CA ARG A 501 6.73 0.52 10.91
C ARG A 501 6.94 1.51 12.06
N PHE A 502 8.19 1.73 12.50
CA PHE A 502 8.50 2.70 13.54
C PHE A 502 8.03 4.09 13.14
N LEU A 503 8.35 4.54 11.93
CA LEU A 503 7.93 5.83 11.40
C LEU A 503 6.40 6.01 11.41
N VAL A 504 5.66 5.02 10.94
CA VAL A 504 4.18 5.04 10.95
C VAL A 504 3.64 5.11 12.39
N GLN A 505 4.20 4.33 13.30
CA GLN A 505 3.75 4.31 14.70
C GLN A 505 4.16 5.58 15.46
N LEU A 506 5.31 6.18 15.15
CA LEU A 506 5.75 7.45 15.71
C LEU A 506 4.79 8.57 15.30
N ASN A 507 4.50 8.70 14.01
CA ASN A 507 3.53 9.68 13.51
C ASN A 507 2.17 9.50 14.17
N ARG A 508 1.67 8.25 14.24
CA ARG A 508 0.41 7.95 14.90
C ARG A 508 0.43 8.30 16.39
N ALA A 509 1.52 8.02 17.10
CA ALA A 509 1.64 8.37 18.51
C ALA A 509 1.64 9.90 18.68
N LEU A 510 2.41 10.64 17.88
CA LEU A 510 2.46 12.10 17.90
C LEU A 510 1.10 12.74 17.61
N SER A 511 0.34 12.25 16.61
CA SER A 511 -0.97 12.80 16.27
C SER A 511 -2.04 12.57 17.34
N ASN A 512 -1.90 11.51 18.16
CA ASN A 512 -2.84 11.20 19.24
C ASN A 512 -2.42 11.80 20.59
N GLU A 513 -1.18 12.29 20.70
CA GLU A 513 -0.63 12.80 21.95
C GLU A 513 -0.93 14.28 22.10
N LEU A 514 -1.60 14.65 23.20
CA LEU A 514 -1.74 16.05 23.59
C LEU A 514 -0.39 16.59 24.06
N LEU A 515 0.17 17.53 23.29
CA LEU A 515 1.44 18.20 23.59
C LEU A 515 1.19 19.34 24.58
N GLU A 516 1.70 19.19 25.80
CA GLU A 516 1.48 20.12 26.90
C GLU A 516 2.81 20.50 27.55
N LEU A 517 3.04 21.79 27.75
CA LEU A 517 4.28 22.30 28.31
C LEU A 517 4.58 21.68 29.69
N GLY A 518 5.74 21.02 29.81
CA GLY A 518 6.18 20.38 31.05
C GLY A 518 5.70 18.94 31.23
N LYS A 519 4.92 18.38 30.30
CA LYS A 519 4.42 17.01 30.35
C LYS A 519 5.56 15.99 30.21
N ARG A 520 5.72 15.14 31.23
CA ARG A 520 6.79 14.12 31.33
C ARG A 520 6.33 12.70 31.05
N GLN A 521 5.09 12.53 30.62
CA GLN A 521 4.47 11.25 30.34
C GLN A 521 3.71 11.36 29.02
N GLY A 522 3.51 10.24 28.35
CA GLY A 522 2.76 10.20 27.10
C GLY A 522 2.47 8.77 26.66
N GLY A 523 2.04 8.66 25.41
CA GLY A 523 1.66 7.40 24.81
C GLY A 523 2.82 6.45 24.49
N VAL A 524 2.46 5.38 23.80
CA VAL A 524 3.39 4.33 23.40
C VAL A 524 3.51 4.32 21.89
N ILE A 525 4.73 4.34 21.37
CA ILE A 525 5.01 4.05 19.97
C ILE A 525 4.87 2.54 19.82
N ASN A 526 3.79 2.06 19.19
CA ASN A 526 3.46 0.62 19.13
C ASN A 526 4.33 -0.17 18.11
N CYS A 527 5.64 0.05 18.19
CA CYS A 527 6.68 -0.66 17.49
C CYS A 527 7.66 -1.19 18.54
N ARG A 528 7.77 -2.52 18.67
CA ARG A 528 8.74 -3.13 19.58
C ARG A 528 10.12 -3.04 18.96
N MET A 529 11.09 -2.49 19.69
CA MET A 529 12.47 -2.32 19.21
C MET A 529 13.48 -2.77 20.25
N SER A 530 14.61 -3.30 19.79
CA SER A 530 15.71 -3.65 20.67
C SER A 530 16.61 -2.44 20.92
N LEU A 531 17.44 -2.49 21.96
CA LEU A 531 18.46 -1.46 22.21
C LEU A 531 19.49 -1.35 21.08
N LYS A 532 19.64 -2.37 20.23
CA LYS A 532 20.55 -2.33 19.08
C LYS A 532 20.03 -1.41 17.96
N ASP A 533 18.73 -1.16 17.93
CA ASP A 533 18.08 -0.32 16.93
C ASP A 533 18.06 1.17 17.36
N TRP A 534 18.35 1.45 18.63
CA TRP A 534 18.37 2.80 19.19
C TRP A 534 19.30 3.78 18.44
N PRO A 535 20.54 3.42 18.04
CA PRO A 535 21.41 4.34 17.30
C PRO A 535 20.79 4.85 16.00
N TRP A 536 20.05 3.99 15.29
CA TRP A 536 19.34 4.40 14.09
C TRP A 536 18.22 5.41 14.41
N VAL A 537 17.43 5.17 15.46
CA VAL A 537 16.39 6.12 15.88
C VAL A 537 16.99 7.47 16.28
N VAL A 538 18.13 7.46 16.99
CA VAL A 538 18.86 8.69 17.33
C VAL A 538 19.29 9.42 16.06
N GLU A 539 19.95 8.73 15.13
CA GLU A 539 20.42 9.33 13.89
C GLU A 539 19.28 9.97 13.08
N GLN A 540 18.12 9.32 13.03
CA GLN A 540 17.00 9.79 12.20
C GLN A 540 16.12 10.84 12.88
N PHE A 541 15.96 10.81 14.20
CA PHE A 541 14.92 11.60 14.90
C PHE A 541 15.43 12.44 16.07
N HIS A 542 16.69 12.31 16.49
CA HIS A 542 17.21 13.15 17.57
C HIS A 542 17.49 14.56 17.06
N LYS A 543 16.97 15.58 17.75
CA LYS A 543 17.07 17.01 17.37
C LYS A 543 16.49 17.31 16.00
N THR A 544 15.36 16.70 15.67
CA THR A 544 14.61 17.01 14.45
C THR A 544 13.35 17.81 14.75
N HIS A 545 13.01 18.75 13.89
CA HIS A 545 11.90 19.68 14.04
C HIS A 545 10.55 19.03 13.68
N LEU A 546 9.52 19.33 14.47
CA LEU A 546 8.12 18.96 14.22
C LEU A 546 7.37 20.11 13.55
N SER A 547 7.66 20.34 12.26
CA SER A 547 7.13 21.50 11.50
C SER A 547 5.61 21.54 11.36
N HIS A 548 4.93 20.40 11.49
CA HIS A 548 3.47 20.29 11.36
C HIS A 548 2.73 20.70 12.65
N VAL A 549 3.43 20.85 13.78
CA VAL A 549 2.80 21.25 15.03
C VAL A 549 2.86 22.77 15.16
N THR A 550 1.69 23.41 15.23
CA THR A 550 1.56 24.88 15.25
C THR A 550 1.10 25.43 16.60
N SER A 551 0.76 24.57 17.56
CA SER A 551 0.29 24.99 18.89
C SER A 551 0.74 24.01 19.98
N LEU A 552 0.75 24.51 21.22
CA LEU A 552 1.10 23.78 22.43
C LEU A 552 0.06 24.09 23.51
N LEU A 553 -0.29 23.11 24.34
CA LEU A 553 -1.14 23.34 25.50
C LEU A 553 -0.32 23.94 26.65
N ILE A 554 -0.75 25.08 27.18
CA ILE A 554 -0.15 25.75 28.33
C ILE A 554 -1.28 26.04 29.33
N ASP A 555 -1.18 25.47 30.53
CA ASP A 555 -2.21 25.61 31.58
C ASP A 555 -3.63 25.25 31.10
N GLY A 556 -3.74 24.22 30.25
CA GLY A 556 -5.02 23.76 29.68
C GLY A 556 -5.54 24.61 28.51
N VAL A 557 -4.79 25.61 28.04
CA VAL A 557 -5.16 26.49 26.94
C VAL A 557 -4.26 26.23 25.73
N HIS A 558 -4.85 26.11 24.53
CA HIS A 558 -4.09 26.00 23.29
C HIS A 558 -3.44 27.35 22.95
N VAL A 559 -2.10 27.39 22.99
CA VAL A 559 -1.30 28.57 22.65
C VAL A 559 -0.59 28.30 21.32
N PRO A 560 -0.75 29.16 20.30
CA PRO A 560 0.00 29.02 19.06
C PRO A 560 1.50 29.20 19.33
N LEU A 561 2.33 28.41 18.65
CA LEU A 561 3.78 28.56 18.74
C LEU A 561 4.16 29.89 18.07
N GLY A 562 4.82 30.77 18.83
CA GLY A 562 5.36 32.02 18.29
C GLY A 562 6.54 31.78 17.35
N GLU A 563 6.94 32.81 16.61
CA GLU A 563 8.05 32.71 15.64
C GLU A 563 9.39 32.27 16.27
N ASP A 564 9.57 32.54 17.57
CA ASP A 564 10.76 32.16 18.35
C ASP A 564 10.58 30.85 19.12
N MET A 565 9.54 30.08 18.84
CA MET A 565 9.24 28.79 19.47
C MET A 565 9.09 27.70 18.40
N ALA A 566 9.62 26.52 18.70
CA ALA A 566 9.50 25.34 17.86
C ALA A 566 9.43 24.09 18.74
N LEU A 567 8.98 22.97 18.17
CA LEU A 567 9.01 21.68 18.86
C LEU A 567 9.97 20.72 18.17
N GLY A 568 10.78 20.03 18.97
CA GLY A 568 11.80 19.11 18.49
C GLY A 568 11.65 17.73 19.10
N LEU A 569 11.99 16.69 18.34
CA LEU A 569 12.13 15.34 18.85
C LEU A 569 13.48 15.17 19.56
N TYR A 570 13.46 14.46 20.68
CA TYR A 570 14.63 14.14 21.48
C TYR A 570 14.59 12.66 21.86
N VAL A 571 15.57 11.91 21.36
CA VAL A 571 15.68 10.46 21.62
C VAL A 571 16.64 10.23 22.78
N THR A 572 16.22 9.48 23.80
CA THR A 572 17.03 9.11 24.98
C THR A 572 17.44 7.63 24.92
N ALA A 573 18.52 7.24 25.61
CA ALA A 573 19.04 5.86 25.60
C ALA A 573 18.38 4.92 26.62
N SER A 574 17.57 5.46 27.54
CA SER A 574 17.05 4.71 28.67
C SER A 574 15.69 5.26 29.08
N SER A 575 14.72 4.36 29.25
CA SER A 575 13.46 4.69 29.89
C SER A 575 13.50 4.31 31.37
N GLN A 576 13.00 5.20 32.24
CA GLN A 576 12.79 4.86 33.66
C GLN A 576 11.58 3.93 33.87
N SER A 577 10.82 3.66 32.80
CA SER A 577 9.51 3.01 32.84
C SER A 577 9.51 1.58 32.24
N HIS A 578 10.64 0.87 32.26
CA HIS A 578 10.80 -0.49 31.70
C HIS A 578 10.64 -0.60 30.16
N TYR A 579 10.67 0.52 29.44
CA TYR A 579 10.73 0.56 27.98
C TYR A 579 12.17 0.46 27.47
N ALA A 580 12.36 0.16 26.19
CA ALA A 580 13.70 0.10 25.61
C ALA A 580 14.36 1.47 25.64
N PHE A 581 13.65 2.49 25.16
CA PHE A 581 14.05 3.88 25.16
C PHE A 581 12.83 4.79 24.97
N ASP A 582 13.02 6.10 25.15
CA ASP A 582 11.96 7.10 24.99
C ASP A 582 12.29 8.10 23.88
N VAL A 583 11.25 8.56 23.21
CA VAL A 583 11.26 9.68 22.26
C VAL A 583 10.40 10.79 22.85
N SER A 584 11.03 11.85 23.32
CA SER A 584 10.33 13.02 23.87
C SER A 584 10.18 14.12 22.84
N VAL A 585 9.13 14.94 23.00
CA VAL A 585 8.96 16.20 22.30
C VAL A 585 9.40 17.30 23.24
N HIS A 586 10.32 18.17 22.82
CA HIS A 586 10.82 19.27 23.64
C HIS A 586 10.47 20.63 23.02
N LEU A 587 10.33 21.64 23.87
CA LEU A 587 10.24 23.03 23.45
C LEU A 587 11.64 23.56 23.09
N TRP A 588 11.74 24.14 21.90
CA TRP A 588 12.92 24.84 21.41
C TRP A 588 12.64 26.33 21.33
N ARG A 589 13.67 27.14 21.56
CA ARG A 589 13.59 28.60 21.44
C ARG A 589 14.69 29.15 20.56
N ARG A 590 14.33 30.18 19.81
CA ARG A 590 15.28 30.94 19.01
C ARG A 590 16.11 31.85 19.92
N LEU A 591 17.40 32.00 19.62
CA LEU A 591 18.27 32.94 20.29
C LEU A 591 17.86 34.39 19.97
N PRO A 592 17.95 35.32 20.93
CA PRO A 592 17.60 36.72 20.71
C PRO A 592 18.36 37.34 19.54
N GLY A 593 17.65 38.09 18.69
CA GLY A 593 18.22 38.79 17.53
C GLY A 593 18.47 37.91 16.30
N ARG A 594 18.11 36.61 16.34
CA ARG A 594 18.14 35.73 15.16
C ARG A 594 16.79 35.70 14.45
N THR A 595 16.82 35.50 13.14
CA THR A 595 15.62 35.46 12.29
C THR A 595 15.50 34.19 11.45
N SER A 596 16.41 33.24 11.63
CA SER A 596 16.46 31.99 10.85
C SER A 596 15.37 31.00 11.27
N SER A 597 14.97 30.16 10.32
CA SER A 597 14.01 29.07 10.55
C SER A 597 14.52 28.08 11.60
N ALA A 598 13.59 27.40 12.27
CA ALA A 598 13.88 26.30 13.20
C ALA A 598 14.54 25.11 12.49
N SER A 599 14.27 24.91 11.20
CA SER A 599 14.90 23.86 10.39
C SER A 599 16.18 24.36 9.72
N GLU A 600 17.16 23.48 9.53
CA GLU A 600 18.35 23.77 8.70
C GLU A 600 17.97 24.06 7.22
N ALA A 601 18.73 24.96 6.58
CA ALA A 601 18.50 25.35 5.19
C ALA A 601 18.66 24.15 4.24
N GLY A 602 17.68 23.93 3.34
CA GLY A 602 17.67 22.80 2.41
C GLY A 602 17.00 21.52 2.96
N ALA A 603 16.54 21.50 4.20
CA ALA A 603 15.91 20.34 4.82
C ALA A 603 14.40 20.17 4.53
N VAL A 604 13.81 21.01 3.67
CA VAL A 604 12.34 21.12 3.47
C VAL A 604 11.69 19.80 2.97
N ALA A 605 12.47 18.90 2.36
CA ALA A 605 11.96 17.64 1.80
C ALA A 605 11.83 16.47 2.80
N ARG A 606 12.24 16.61 4.07
CA ARG A 606 12.16 15.52 5.06
C ARG A 606 10.98 15.72 6.02
N PRO A 607 10.27 14.65 6.44
CA PRO A 607 9.18 14.75 7.44
C PRO A 607 9.63 15.32 8.79
N TYR A 608 10.90 15.07 9.14
CA TYR A 608 11.55 15.53 10.37
C TYR A 608 12.89 16.17 10.01
N PRO A 609 12.91 17.44 9.57
CA PRO A 609 14.15 18.12 9.23
C PRO A 609 15.01 18.35 10.47
N ALA A 610 16.33 18.38 10.31
CA ALA A 610 17.24 18.72 11.42
C ALA A 610 16.96 20.13 11.96
N LEU A 611 17.03 20.29 13.28
CA LEU A 611 16.91 21.60 13.93
C LEU A 611 18.19 22.42 13.70
N ASN A 612 18.03 23.70 13.41
CA ASN A 612 19.12 24.66 13.34
C ASN A 612 19.66 24.96 14.75
N THR A 613 20.55 24.09 15.23
CA THR A 613 21.16 24.21 16.57
C THR A 613 22.10 25.42 16.74
N THR A 614 22.36 26.18 15.66
CA THR A 614 23.19 27.40 15.71
C THR A 614 22.39 28.59 16.24
N ASP A 615 21.14 28.74 15.79
CA ASP A 615 20.29 29.86 16.16
C ASP A 615 19.15 29.46 17.10
N TRP A 616 18.94 28.17 17.29
CA TRP A 616 17.91 27.61 18.16
C TRP A 616 18.52 26.69 19.19
N PHE A 617 17.96 26.67 20.39
CA PHE A 617 18.39 25.81 21.48
C PHE A 617 17.22 25.06 22.09
N ASP A 618 17.50 23.83 22.55
CA ASP A 618 16.57 23.02 23.33
C ASP A 618 16.43 23.64 24.72
N THR A 619 15.19 23.90 25.15
CA THR A 619 14.94 24.37 26.52
C THR A 619 14.99 23.24 27.54
N TYR A 620 15.02 21.99 27.08
CA TYR A 620 14.88 20.76 27.86
C TYR A 620 13.55 20.66 28.62
N ILE A 621 12.57 21.46 28.24
CA ILE A 621 11.20 21.37 28.76
C ILE A 621 10.45 20.37 27.87
N PRO A 622 10.09 19.18 28.39
CA PRO A 622 9.34 18.20 27.61
C PRO A 622 7.89 18.65 27.46
N CYS A 623 7.33 18.40 26.29
CA CYS A 623 5.93 18.60 25.94
C CYS A 623 5.15 17.29 25.84
N ALA A 624 5.87 16.18 25.69
CA ALA A 624 5.40 14.80 25.77
C ALA A 624 6.60 13.86 25.85
N VAL A 625 6.39 12.65 26.40
CA VAL A 625 7.37 11.57 26.38
C VAL A 625 6.71 10.31 25.84
N LEU A 626 7.13 9.86 24.66
CA LEU A 626 6.60 8.68 24.01
C LEU A 626 7.51 7.47 24.26
N HIS A 627 6.91 6.35 24.62
CA HIS A 627 7.63 5.17 25.08
C HIS A 627 7.75 4.10 23.98
N VAL A 628 8.95 3.52 23.80
CA VAL A 628 9.19 2.46 22.81
C VAL A 628 9.30 1.09 23.49
N PRO A 629 8.35 0.16 23.27
CA PRO A 629 8.34 -1.16 23.91
C PRO A 629 9.59 -1.99 23.55
N PRO A 630 10.10 -2.80 24.50
CA PRO A 630 11.23 -3.68 24.20
C PRO A 630 10.87 -4.77 23.19
N GLY A 631 11.74 -4.93 22.20
CA GLY A 631 11.82 -6.08 21.31
C GLY A 631 12.36 -7.31 22.03
N GLN A 632 11.98 -8.49 21.56
CA GLN A 632 12.50 -9.77 22.04
C GLN A 632 13.88 -10.07 21.46
#